data_AF-A0A5F2I4V9-F1
#
_entry.id   AF-A0A5F2I4V9-F1
#
_cell.length_a   1.000
_cell.length_b   1.000
_cell.length_c   1.000
_cell.angle_alpha   90.00
_cell.angle_beta   90.00
_cell.angle_gamma   90.00
#
_symmetry.space_group_name_H-M   'P 1'
#
loop_
_entity.id
_entity.type
_entity.pdbx_description
1 polymer ?
#
loop_
_entity_poly.entity_id
_entity_poly.type
_entity_poly.pdbx_seq_one_letter_code
_entity_poly.pdbx_strand_id
1 'polypeptide(L)' 'MNTNTVNESGLALGAIVTMTGAVVGTSRLPDGRTSYLVQFDRKGETARDWFFAEDVADLGFDD' A
#
# COMPACT_ATOMS: atom_id res chain seq x y z
N MET A 1 -8.76 7.15 41.62
CA MET A 1 -9.46 6.93 40.33
C MET A 1 -8.39 7.12 39.26
N ASN A 2 -7.99 6.05 38.58
CA ASN A 2 -6.90 6.12 37.61
C ASN A 2 -7.46 5.72 36.25
N THR A 3 -7.77 6.70 35.42
CA THR A 3 -8.17 6.50 34.02
C THR A 3 -6.92 6.42 33.16
N ASN A 4 -6.31 5.24 33.10
CA ASN A 4 -5.24 4.97 32.14
C ASN A 4 -5.85 4.32 30.89
N THR A 5 -6.55 5.13 30.08
CA THR A 5 -7.07 4.68 28.78
C THR A 5 -6.07 5.09 27.70
N VAL A 6 -4.98 4.33 27.59
CA VAL A 6 -4.08 4.40 26.44
C VAL A 6 -4.61 3.42 25.41
N ASN A 7 -5.36 3.92 24.41
CA ASN A 7 -5.65 3.15 23.21
C ASN A 7 -4.39 3.14 22.32
N GLU A 8 -3.34 2.43 22.74
CA GLU A 8 -2.17 2.17 21.91
C GLU A 8 -2.39 0.91 21.07
N SER A 9 -3.35 0.96 20.14
CA SER A 9 -3.46 -0.05 19.08
C SER A 9 -2.43 0.23 17.98
N GLY A 10 -1.15 0.22 18.36
CA GLY A 10 -0.03 0.22 17.42
C GLY A 10 0.17 -1.17 16.83
N LEU A 11 0.72 -1.23 15.61
CA LEU A 11 1.18 -2.50 15.05
C LEU A 11 2.43 -2.95 15.81
N ALA A 12 2.47 -4.22 16.20
CA ALA A 12 3.66 -4.79 16.84
C ALA A 12 4.85 -4.78 15.88
N LEU A 13 6.06 -4.62 16.41
CA LEU A 13 7.28 -4.77 15.61
C LEU A 13 7.33 -6.17 15.00
N GLY A 14 7.58 -6.24 13.68
CA GLY A 14 7.57 -7.48 12.93
C GLY A 14 6.19 -7.94 12.45
N ALA A 15 5.12 -7.19 12.72
CA ALA A 15 3.81 -7.47 12.13
C ALA A 15 3.87 -7.39 10.60
N ILE A 16 3.27 -8.38 9.94
CA ILE A 16 3.05 -8.37 8.49
C ILE A 16 1.78 -7.57 8.22
N VAL A 17 1.88 -6.57 7.34
CA VAL A 17 0.75 -5.72 6.96
C VAL A 17 0.55 -5.82 5.46
N THR A 18 -0.69 -5.99 5.04
CA THR A 18 -1.09 -5.93 3.63
C THR A 18 -1.88 -4.65 3.40
N MET A 19 -1.52 -3.91 2.37
CA MET A 19 -2.31 -2.79 1.85
C MET A 19 -2.73 -3.11 0.43
N THR A 20 -4.01 -2.93 0.14
CA THR A 20 -4.58 -3.12 -1.19
C THR A 20 -4.78 -1.76 -1.85
N GLY A 21 -4.39 -1.64 -3.10
CA GLY A 21 -4.61 -0.45 -3.91
C GLY A 21 -4.94 -0.81 -5.36
N ALA A 22 -5.47 0.17 -6.10
CA ALA A 22 -5.75 0.04 -7.51
C ALA A 22 -4.60 0.63 -8.33
N VAL A 23 -4.20 -0.04 -9.41
CA VAL A 23 -3.29 0.53 -10.40
C VAL A 23 -4.05 1.59 -11.20
N VAL A 24 -3.61 2.85 -11.12
CA VAL A 24 -4.23 4.00 -11.80
C VAL A 24 -3.31 4.66 -12.84
N GLY A 25 -2.11 4.12 -13.01
CA GLY A 25 -1.15 4.61 -14.00
C GLY A 25 0.00 3.63 -14.20
N THR A 26 0.65 3.74 -15.36
CA THR A 26 1.77 2.89 -15.76
C THR A 26 2.86 3.76 -16.37
N SER A 27 4.13 3.47 -16.09
CA SER A 27 5.27 4.12 -16.74
C SER A 27 6.31 3.09 -17.12
N ARG A 28 6.90 3.27 -18.32
CA ARG A 28 8.01 2.45 -18.79
C ARG A 28 9.29 3.28 -18.75
N LEU A 29 10.27 2.81 -18.00
CA LEU A 29 11.54 3.48 -17.80
C LEU A 29 12.50 3.20 -18.97
N PRO A 30 13.50 4.06 -19.21
CA PRO A 30 14.48 3.87 -20.27
C PRO A 30 15.30 2.58 -20.15
N ASP A 31 15.44 2.04 -18.94
CA ASP A 31 16.13 0.77 -18.66
C ASP A 31 15.26 -0.47 -18.96
N GLY A 32 14.04 -0.27 -19.44
CA GLY A 32 13.09 -1.33 -19.78
C GLY A 32 12.20 -1.78 -18.64
N ARG A 33 12.42 -1.29 -17.40
CA ARG A 33 11.56 -1.62 -16.25
C ARG A 33 10.20 -0.92 -16.36
N THR A 34 9.20 -1.55 -15.76
CA THR A 34 7.84 -1.01 -15.64
C THR A 34 7.56 -0.64 -14.20
N SER A 35 6.96 0.52 -13.99
CA SER A 35 6.41 0.93 -12.71
C SER A 35 4.91 1.22 -12.81
N TYR A 36 4.22 1.02 -11.69
CA TYR A 36 2.78 1.21 -11.54
C TYR A 36 2.52 2.29 -10.50
N LEU A 37 1.63 3.23 -10.82
CA LEU A 37 1.09 4.18 -9.86
C LEU A 37 -0.09 3.51 -9.16
N VAL A 38 0.09 3.15 -7.89
CA VAL A 38 -0.92 2.48 -7.09
C VAL A 38 -1.61 3.52 -6.19
N GLN A 39 -2.94 3.57 -6.27
CA GLN A 39 -3.79 4.40 -5.42
C GLN A 39 -4.42 3.55 -4.32
N PHE A 40 -4.33 3.97 -3.07
CA PHE A 40 -4.88 3.26 -1.91
C PHE A 40 -5.46 4.23 -0.88
N ASP A 41 -6.38 3.73 -0.04
CA ASP A 41 -6.90 4.50 1.11
C ASP A 41 -5.91 4.46 2.26
N ARG A 42 -5.64 5.63 2.83
CA ARG A 42 -4.85 5.80 4.04
C ARG A 42 -5.63 6.66 5.03
N LYS A 43 -6.39 5.99 5.92
CA LYS A 43 -7.19 6.64 6.96
C LYS A 43 -8.25 7.60 6.38
N GLY A 44 -8.90 7.22 5.28
CA GLY A 44 -9.90 8.04 4.61
C GLY A 44 -9.32 9.07 3.64
N GLU A 45 -7.99 9.14 3.50
CA GLU A 45 -7.33 9.96 2.49
C GLU A 45 -6.84 9.10 1.33
N THR A 46 -7.01 9.61 0.11
CA THR A 46 -6.44 8.97 -1.08
C THR A 46 -4.94 9.24 -1.14
N ALA A 47 -4.13 8.19 -1.03
CA ALA A 47 -2.69 8.23 -1.26
C ALA A 47 -2.33 7.54 -2.58
N ARG A 48 -1.20 7.93 -3.16
CA ARG A 48 -0.67 7.37 -4.40
C ARG A 48 0.84 7.22 -4.30
N ASP A 49 1.36 6.09 -4.77
CA ASP A 49 2.81 5.88 -4.85
C ASP A 49 3.20 4.99 -6.04
N TRP A 50 4.45 5.08 -6.47
CA TRP A 50 5.01 4.29 -7.57
C TRP A 50 5.74 3.06 -7.06
N PHE A 51 5.40 1.90 -7.60
CA PHE A 51 6.05 0.62 -7.31
C PHE A 51 6.57 0.00 -8.60
N PHE A 52 7.71 -0.70 -8.55
CA PHE A 52 8.15 -1.48 -9.70
C PHE A 52 7.28 -2.73 -9.85
N ALA A 53 7.19 -3.25 -11.08
CA ALA A 53 6.44 -4.47 -11.35
C ALA A 53 6.91 -5.67 -10.51
N GLU A 54 8.19 -5.72 -10.15
CA GLU A 54 8.77 -6.77 -9.29
C GLU A 54 8.40 -6.63 -7.80
N ASP A 55 7.96 -5.45 -7.36
CA ASP A 55 7.54 -5.18 -5.98
C ASP A 55 6.06 -5.46 -5.74
N VAL A 56 5.27 -5.60 -6.81
CA VAL A 56 3.81 -5.73 -6.74
C VAL A 56 3.42 -7.19 -6.92
N ALA A 57 2.69 -7.73 -5.94
CA ALA A 57 1.98 -8.99 -6.12
C ALA A 57 0.64 -8.73 -6.81
N ASP A 58 0.42 -9.37 -7.95
CA ASP A 58 -0.90 -9.42 -8.58
C ASP A 58 -1.82 -10.33 -7.75
N LEU A 59 -2.93 -9.77 -7.28
CA LEU A 59 -3.92 -10.49 -6.49
C LEU A 59 -4.96 -11.21 -7.37
N GLY A 60 -4.89 -11.04 -8.70
CA GLY A 60 -5.67 -11.81 -9.66
C GLY A 60 -7.17 -11.52 -9.61
N PHE A 61 -7.57 -10.30 -9.25
CA PHE A 61 -8.97 -9.87 -9.37
C PHE A 61 -9.28 -9.56 -10.84
N ASP A 62 -9.37 -10.61 -11.64
CA ASP A 62 -9.91 -10.56 -13.00
C ASP A 62 -11.40 -10.95 -12.94
N ASP A 63 -12.25 -10.21 -13.67
CA ASP A 63 -13.70 -10.47 -13.88
C ASP A 63 -13.91 -11.74 -14.72
#